data_AF-A0A286C8I5-F1
#
_entry.id   AF-A0A286C8I5-F1
#
_cell.length_a   1.000
_cell.length_b   1.000
_cell.length_c   1.000
_cell.angle_alpha   90.00
_cell.angle_beta   90.00
_cell.angle_gamma   90.00
#
_symmetry.space_group_name_H-M   'P 1'
#
loop_
_entity.id
_entity.type
_entity.pdbx_description
1 polymer ?
#
loop_
_entity_poly.entity_id
_entity_poly.type
_entity_poly.pdbx_seq_one_letter_code
_entity_poly.pdbx_strand_id
1 'polypeptide(L)'
;MKKKGTPSPDTSGQPGNTQRQQHFEAENFKEKPRYIAFPHALRTLLKRGLTESDVVAAVFNGPEFGGLQAYDAHSPFEDPLLFIYGLYSDNNDADHLSPLMDCKFLAEDIEHFHPSERYISGRELIERWDKLLGMDPRSYIKSKILESKFMAFHPTRGLTEATNNSRGSHPPVETGLFALKEVLEIEKAEFGNAEITSTNHLNHDLTLQQRANEIAAQLIIHNGQKPTRNKVAEILAAELGKAPETVLRRIRKQW
;
A
#
# COMPACT_ATOMS: atom_id res chain seq x y z
N MET A 1 -84.56 -38.16 47.75
CA MET A 1 -84.13 -37.24 48.83
C MET A 1 -83.30 -36.12 48.22
N LYS A 2 -83.62 -34.88 48.62
CA LYS A 2 -83.00 -33.62 48.19
C LYS A 2 -81.62 -33.44 48.84
N LYS A 3 -80.69 -32.81 48.11
CA LYS A 3 -79.86 -31.63 48.47
C LYS A 3 -79.22 -31.15 47.14
N LYS A 4 -79.66 -30.04 46.53
CA LYS A 4 -79.32 -28.62 46.81
C LYS A 4 -77.78 -28.42 46.81
N GLY A 5 -77.15 -27.53 46.03
CA GLY A 5 -77.64 -26.44 45.19
C GLY A 5 -76.53 -25.88 44.27
N THR A 6 -76.99 -25.02 43.36
CA THR A 6 -76.35 -24.23 42.28
C THR A 6 -75.46 -23.05 42.77
N PRO A 7 -74.98 -22.10 41.94
CA PRO A 7 -73.91 -22.17 40.92
C PRO A 7 -72.94 -20.94 40.94
N SER A 8 -71.96 -20.91 40.00
CA SER A 8 -71.21 -19.73 39.46
C SER A 8 -70.19 -19.01 40.37
N PRO A 9 -69.42 -18.03 39.85
CA PRO A 9 -68.52 -18.01 38.67
C PRO A 9 -67.09 -17.56 39.07
N ASP A 10 -66.08 -17.74 38.22
CA ASP A 10 -65.13 -16.63 37.96
C ASP A 10 -64.10 -16.97 36.88
N THR A 11 -64.29 -16.32 35.75
CA THR A 11 -63.26 -15.83 34.84
C THR A 11 -62.25 -14.98 35.60
N SER A 12 -61.13 -15.56 36.03
CA SER A 12 -59.90 -14.81 36.27
C SER A 12 -59.11 -14.76 34.98
N GLY A 13 -59.28 -13.65 34.26
CA GLY A 13 -58.45 -13.30 33.13
C GLY A 13 -56.98 -13.32 33.53
N GLN A 14 -56.16 -14.01 32.72
CA GLN A 14 -54.72 -13.91 32.80
C GLN A 14 -54.32 -12.43 32.59
N PRO A 15 -53.70 -11.77 33.58
CA PRO A 15 -53.12 -10.47 33.33
C PRO A 15 -51.80 -10.65 32.59
N GLY A 16 -51.73 -10.05 31.40
CA GLY A 16 -50.52 -9.36 30.98
C GLY A 16 -49.40 -10.21 30.42
N ASN A 17 -49.66 -10.94 29.33
CA ASN A 17 -48.63 -11.38 28.39
C ASN A 17 -47.95 -10.20 27.64
N THR A 18 -48.23 -8.96 28.04
CA THR A 18 -47.73 -7.72 27.43
C THR A 18 -46.35 -7.32 27.98
N GLN A 19 -45.94 -7.77 29.17
CA GLN A 19 -44.61 -7.43 29.73
C GLN A 19 -43.48 -8.31 29.21
N ARG A 20 -43.77 -9.49 28.64
CA ARG A 20 -42.74 -10.36 28.03
C ARG A 20 -42.38 -9.95 26.61
N GLN A 21 -43.25 -9.21 25.93
CA GLN A 21 -42.96 -8.65 24.60
C GLN A 21 -42.16 -7.35 24.68
N GLN A 22 -42.24 -6.59 25.78
CA GLN A 22 -41.49 -5.33 25.94
C GLN A 22 -40.05 -5.50 26.44
N HIS A 23 -39.64 -6.72 26.80
CA HIS A 23 -38.28 -7.00 27.31
C HIS A 23 -37.38 -7.73 26.28
N PHE A 24 -37.90 -8.03 25.08
CA PHE A 24 -37.14 -8.63 23.98
C PHE A 24 -36.73 -7.63 22.88
N GLU A 25 -37.24 -6.39 22.90
CA GLU A 25 -36.93 -5.35 21.90
C GLU A 25 -35.88 -4.33 22.40
N ALA A 26 -34.98 -4.77 23.28
CA ALA A 26 -33.72 -4.08 23.54
C ALA A 26 -32.54 -4.94 23.07
N GLU A 27 -32.74 -5.72 22.01
CA GLU A 27 -31.62 -6.20 21.22
C GLU A 27 -30.90 -4.96 20.68
N ASN A 28 -29.69 -4.73 21.20
CA ASN A 28 -28.71 -3.81 20.68
C ASN A 28 -28.81 -3.81 19.15
N PHE A 29 -29.32 -2.74 18.56
CA PHE A 29 -29.05 -2.42 17.17
C PHE A 29 -27.53 -2.20 17.07
N LYS A 30 -26.76 -3.29 16.96
CA LYS A 30 -25.40 -3.21 16.44
C LYS A 30 -25.59 -2.62 15.04
N GLU A 31 -25.13 -1.38 14.86
CA GLU A 31 -25.09 -0.77 13.54
C GLU A 31 -24.45 -1.77 12.58
N LYS A 32 -25.07 -1.95 11.41
CA LYS A 32 -24.53 -2.86 10.41
C LYS A 32 -23.09 -2.46 10.11
N PRO A 33 -22.14 -3.42 10.04
CA PRO A 33 -20.76 -3.10 9.77
C PRO A 33 -20.64 -2.31 8.47
N ARG A 34 -19.94 -1.17 8.54
CA ARG A 34 -19.75 -0.31 7.38
C ARG A 34 -18.55 -0.80 6.58
N TYR A 35 -18.78 -1.22 5.35
CA TYR A 35 -17.71 -1.62 4.43
C TYR A 35 -17.36 -0.50 3.45
N ILE A 36 -16.09 -0.39 3.07
CA ILE A 36 -15.61 0.47 1.99
C ILE A 36 -14.84 -0.34 0.96
N ALA A 37 -14.98 0.02 -0.32
CA ALA A 37 -14.27 -0.64 -1.41
C ALA A 37 -12.76 -0.36 -1.37
N PHE A 38 -11.97 -1.29 -1.90
CA PHE A 38 -10.51 -1.20 -1.94
C PHE A 38 -9.96 0.14 -2.47
N PRO A 39 -10.44 0.72 -3.61
CA PRO A 39 -9.91 1.99 -4.09
C PRO A 39 -10.08 3.15 -3.10
N HIS A 40 -11.14 3.10 -2.28
CA HIS A 40 -11.35 4.09 -1.22
C HIS A 40 -10.43 3.81 -0.03
N ALA A 41 -10.34 2.55 0.42
CA ALA A 41 -9.44 2.15 1.49
C ALA A 41 -7.98 2.51 1.19
N LEU A 42 -7.49 2.14 0.00
CA LEU A 42 -6.16 2.46 -0.50
C LEU A 42 -5.92 3.97 -0.45
N ARG A 43 -6.82 4.78 -1.01
CA ARG A 43 -6.67 6.25 -0.99
C ARG A 43 -6.59 6.82 0.42
N THR A 44 -7.38 6.30 1.35
CA THR A 44 -7.36 6.72 2.76
C THR A 44 -6.04 6.40 3.43
N LEU A 45 -5.50 5.19 3.20
CA LEU A 45 -4.22 4.75 3.75
C LEU A 45 -3.03 5.50 3.13
N LEU A 46 -3.05 5.74 1.81
CA LEU A 46 -2.01 6.53 1.13
C LEU A 46 -1.94 7.97 1.67
N LYS A 47 -3.09 8.59 1.99
CA LYS A 47 -3.12 9.93 2.62
C LYS A 47 -2.48 9.95 4.01
N ARG A 48 -2.37 8.79 4.67
CA ARG A 48 -1.69 8.61 5.96
C ARG A 48 -0.21 8.26 5.82
N GLY A 49 0.32 8.25 4.60
CA GLY A 49 1.74 7.99 4.33
C GLY A 49 2.11 6.51 4.16
N LEU A 50 1.14 5.62 3.99
CA LEU A 50 1.38 4.26 3.53
C LEU A 50 1.62 4.23 2.02
N THR A 51 2.23 3.15 1.53
CA THR A 51 2.40 2.85 0.11
C THR A 51 1.42 1.77 -0.33
N GLU A 52 1.29 1.54 -1.64
CA GLU A 52 0.52 0.41 -2.16
C GLU A 52 1.10 -0.93 -1.64
N SER A 53 2.43 -1.07 -1.62
CA SER A 53 3.12 -2.24 -1.09
C SER A 53 2.79 -2.52 0.38
N ASP A 54 2.69 -1.48 1.22
CA ASP A 54 2.27 -1.63 2.62
C ASP A 54 0.85 -2.23 2.72
N VAL A 55 -0.09 -1.73 1.90
CA VAL A 55 -1.48 -2.18 1.92
C VAL A 55 -1.60 -3.61 1.41
N VAL A 56 -0.93 -3.93 0.30
CA VAL A 56 -0.92 -5.29 -0.27
C VAL A 56 -0.34 -6.28 0.73
N ALA A 57 0.79 -5.95 1.35
CA ALA A 57 1.42 -6.80 2.37
C ALA A 57 0.51 -6.96 3.60
N ALA A 58 -0.17 -5.90 4.04
CA ALA A 58 -1.12 -5.98 5.14
C ALA A 58 -2.25 -6.96 4.84
N VAL A 59 -2.81 -6.94 3.62
CA VAL A 59 -3.84 -7.93 3.21
C VAL A 59 -3.27 -9.34 3.19
N PHE A 60 -2.04 -9.52 2.71
CA PHE A 60 -1.39 -10.83 2.66
C PHE A 60 -1.14 -11.40 4.06
N ASN A 61 -0.66 -10.56 4.99
CA ASN A 61 -0.41 -10.95 6.37
C ASN A 61 -1.71 -11.23 7.13
N GLY A 62 -2.77 -10.48 6.87
CA GLY A 62 -4.03 -10.60 7.59
C GLY A 62 -3.96 -10.15 9.06
N PRO A 63 -5.11 -10.07 9.76
CA PRO A 63 -5.19 -9.45 11.10
C PRO A 63 -4.34 -10.13 12.17
N GLU A 64 -4.20 -11.45 12.11
CA GLU A 64 -3.43 -12.24 13.09
C GLU A 64 -1.94 -11.84 13.14
N PHE A 65 -1.44 -11.27 12.05
CA PHE A 65 -0.05 -10.81 11.90
C PHE A 65 0.05 -9.27 11.82
N GLY A 66 -0.96 -8.56 12.29
CA GLY A 66 -1.00 -7.08 12.29
C GLY A 66 -1.31 -6.47 10.93
N GLY A 67 -1.92 -7.23 10.03
CA GLY A 67 -2.37 -6.81 8.71
C GLY A 67 -3.85 -6.39 8.66
N LEU A 68 -4.44 -6.48 7.47
CA LEU A 68 -5.82 -6.08 7.18
C LEU A 68 -6.64 -7.28 6.72
N GLN A 69 -7.90 -7.34 7.16
CA GLN A 69 -8.87 -8.28 6.60
C GLN A 69 -9.53 -7.68 5.36
N ALA A 70 -9.42 -8.37 4.24
CA ALA A 70 -10.18 -8.09 3.03
C ALA A 70 -11.35 -9.08 2.91
N TYR A 71 -12.44 -8.61 2.31
CA TYR A 71 -13.66 -9.37 2.08
C TYR A 71 -14.05 -9.29 0.60
N ASP A 72 -14.63 -10.37 0.08
CA ASP A 72 -15.14 -10.43 -1.30
C ASP A 72 -16.34 -9.46 -1.47
N ALA A 73 -16.22 -8.51 -2.41
CA ALA A 73 -17.28 -7.55 -2.69
C ALA A 73 -18.55 -8.17 -3.26
N HIS A 74 -18.44 -9.35 -3.88
CA HIS A 74 -19.52 -10.08 -4.55
C HIS A 74 -20.15 -11.18 -3.68
N SER A 75 -19.70 -11.31 -2.42
CA SER A 75 -20.29 -12.25 -1.48
C SER A 75 -21.82 -12.05 -1.37
N PRO A 76 -22.64 -13.09 -1.61
CA PRO A 76 -24.09 -13.00 -1.50
C PRO A 76 -24.58 -13.08 -0.04
N PHE A 77 -23.68 -13.32 0.91
CA PHE A 77 -23.98 -13.50 2.33
C PHE A 77 -24.03 -12.17 3.08
N GLU A 78 -24.83 -12.11 4.15
CA GLU A 78 -24.89 -10.95 5.05
C GLU A 78 -23.54 -10.67 5.72
N ASP A 79 -22.85 -11.73 6.15
CA ASP A 79 -21.45 -11.70 6.55
C ASP A 79 -20.59 -12.05 5.31
N PRO A 80 -19.79 -11.10 4.78
CA PRO A 80 -19.10 -11.33 3.53
C PRO A 80 -17.97 -12.36 3.67
N LEU A 81 -17.75 -13.15 2.61
CA LEU A 81 -16.65 -14.12 2.56
C LEU A 81 -15.29 -13.41 2.64
N LEU A 82 -14.34 -14.07 3.30
CA LEU A 82 -12.97 -13.58 3.40
C LEU A 82 -12.28 -13.70 2.04
N PHE A 83 -11.56 -12.65 1.67
CA PHE A 83 -10.64 -12.70 0.54
C PHE A 83 -9.35 -13.42 0.96
N ILE A 84 -8.87 -14.32 0.09
CA ILE A 84 -7.60 -15.06 0.26
C ILE A 84 -6.86 -15.06 -1.08
N TYR A 85 -5.64 -14.53 -1.11
CA TYR A 85 -4.82 -14.47 -2.33
C TYR A 85 -4.58 -15.82 -3.00
N GLY A 86 -4.43 -16.90 -2.21
CA GLY A 86 -4.15 -18.23 -2.73
C GLY A 86 -5.19 -18.75 -3.72
N LEU A 87 -6.43 -18.26 -3.64
CA LEU A 87 -7.52 -18.62 -4.55
C LEU A 87 -7.41 -17.95 -5.94
N TYR A 88 -6.51 -16.97 -6.10
CA TYR A 88 -6.29 -16.24 -7.36
C TYR A 88 -4.95 -16.59 -8.01
N SER A 89 -4.34 -17.72 -7.63
CA SER A 89 -2.99 -18.10 -8.03
C SER A 89 -2.88 -18.75 -9.43
N ASP A 90 -4.00 -19.09 -10.10
CA ASP A 90 -4.00 -20.00 -11.25
C ASP A 90 -3.49 -19.40 -12.59
N ASN A 91 -3.35 -18.09 -12.73
CA ASN A 91 -3.17 -17.47 -14.06
C ASN A 91 -1.72 -17.16 -14.51
N ASN A 92 -0.70 -17.60 -13.78
CA ASN A 92 0.71 -17.16 -14.00
C ASN A 92 0.90 -15.63 -14.02
N ASP A 93 -0.10 -14.89 -13.56
CA ASP A 93 -0.06 -13.45 -13.49
C ASP A 93 0.63 -13.04 -12.18
N ALA A 94 1.58 -12.12 -12.31
CA ALA A 94 2.22 -11.47 -11.18
C ALA A 94 1.36 -10.29 -10.65
N ASP A 95 0.21 -10.04 -11.27
CA ASP A 95 -0.77 -9.08 -10.80
C ASP A 95 -1.47 -9.57 -9.53
N HIS A 96 -1.05 -9.01 -8.41
CA HIS A 96 -1.69 -9.17 -7.11
C HIS A 96 -2.61 -7.99 -6.75
N LEU A 97 -2.70 -6.95 -7.59
CA LEU A 97 -3.50 -5.77 -7.32
C LEU A 97 -4.92 -5.91 -7.88
N SER A 98 -5.08 -6.49 -9.08
CA SER A 98 -6.40 -6.69 -9.69
C SER A 98 -7.38 -7.45 -8.80
N PRO A 99 -6.99 -8.56 -8.13
CA PRO A 99 -7.89 -9.25 -7.20
C PRO A 99 -8.39 -8.37 -6.06
N LEU A 100 -7.63 -7.35 -5.65
CA LEU A 100 -8.06 -6.43 -4.60
C LEU A 100 -9.10 -5.41 -5.08
N MET A 101 -9.22 -5.16 -6.39
CA MET A 101 -10.21 -4.20 -6.90
C MET A 101 -11.64 -4.61 -6.57
N ASP A 102 -11.87 -5.91 -6.43
CA ASP A 102 -13.14 -6.52 -6.04
C ASP A 102 -13.21 -6.83 -4.53
N CYS A 103 -12.37 -6.20 -3.71
CA CYS A 103 -12.39 -6.34 -2.26
C CYS A 103 -13.08 -5.16 -1.55
N LYS A 104 -13.64 -5.47 -0.39
CA LYS A 104 -14.14 -4.52 0.60
C LYS A 104 -13.43 -4.71 1.94
N PHE A 105 -13.42 -3.65 2.73
CA PHE A 105 -12.78 -3.59 4.05
C PHE A 105 -13.75 -2.99 5.06
N LEU A 106 -13.66 -3.40 6.32
CA LEU A 106 -14.36 -2.69 7.39
C LEU A 106 -13.80 -1.27 7.50
N ALA A 107 -14.69 -0.28 7.54
CA ALA A 107 -14.29 1.12 7.64
C ALA A 107 -13.51 1.39 8.94
N GLU A 108 -13.91 0.74 10.04
CA GLU A 108 -13.23 0.83 11.33
C GLU A 108 -11.81 0.27 11.26
N ASP A 109 -11.60 -0.87 10.60
CA ASP A 109 -10.26 -1.43 10.40
C ASP A 109 -9.38 -0.43 9.65
N ILE A 110 -9.88 0.15 8.56
CA ILE A 110 -9.12 1.15 7.78
C ILE A 110 -8.83 2.42 8.57
N GLU A 111 -9.75 2.86 9.44
CA GLU A 111 -9.56 4.01 10.29
C GLU A 111 -8.46 3.77 11.33
N HIS A 112 -8.47 2.62 11.99
CA HIS A 112 -7.54 2.30 13.08
C HIS A 112 -6.26 1.60 12.62
N PHE A 113 -6.15 1.23 11.34
CA PHE A 113 -5.02 0.47 10.84
C PHE A 113 -3.70 1.21 11.00
N HIS A 114 -2.73 0.53 11.60
CA HIS A 114 -1.33 0.91 11.62
C HIS A 114 -0.50 -0.34 11.31
N PRO A 115 0.32 -0.33 10.25
CA PRO A 115 1.06 -1.52 9.86
C PRO A 115 2.13 -1.85 10.91
N SER A 116 2.23 -3.13 11.27
CA SER A 116 3.30 -3.65 12.14
C SER A 116 4.67 -3.57 11.48
N GLU A 117 4.71 -3.70 10.15
CA GLU A 117 5.91 -3.70 9.31
C GLU A 117 5.62 -2.90 8.03
N ARG A 118 6.63 -2.19 7.52
CA ARG A 118 6.54 -1.45 6.25
C ARG A 118 7.17 -2.26 5.13
N TYR A 119 6.66 -2.11 3.91
CA TYR A 119 7.12 -2.87 2.76
C TYR A 119 7.47 -1.97 1.58
N ILE A 120 8.43 -2.45 0.79
CA ILE A 120 8.86 -1.86 -0.48
C ILE A 120 8.67 -2.90 -1.59
N SER A 121 8.23 -2.47 -2.77
CA SER A 121 8.17 -3.35 -3.92
C SER A 121 9.58 -3.68 -4.44
N GLY A 122 9.74 -4.83 -5.09
CA GLY A 122 11.00 -5.19 -5.73
C GLY A 122 11.43 -4.18 -6.79
N ARG A 123 10.48 -3.59 -7.52
CA ARG A 123 10.75 -2.50 -8.47
C ARG A 123 11.40 -1.30 -7.77
N GLU A 124 10.78 -0.80 -6.70
CA GLU A 124 11.32 0.33 -5.94
C GLU A 124 12.66 0.00 -5.27
N LEU A 125 12.83 -1.23 -4.78
CA LEU A 125 14.09 -1.69 -4.19
C LEU A 125 15.22 -1.72 -5.23
N ILE A 126 14.95 -2.24 -6.42
CA ILE A 126 15.92 -2.25 -7.53
C ILE A 126 16.31 -0.82 -7.89
N GLU A 127 15.33 0.08 -8.06
CA GLU A 127 15.61 1.49 -8.36
C GLU A 127 16.40 2.20 -7.24
N ARG A 128 16.16 1.83 -5.99
CA ARG A 128 16.87 2.36 -4.82
C ARG A 128 18.32 1.90 -4.80
N TRP A 129 18.55 0.61 -5.00
CA TRP A 129 19.88 0.00 -4.92
C TRP A 129 20.73 0.21 -6.18
N ASP A 130 20.12 0.43 -7.34
CA ASP A 130 20.82 0.82 -8.58
C ASP A 130 21.68 2.08 -8.37
N LYS A 131 21.17 3.01 -7.56
CA LYS A 131 21.85 4.26 -7.22
C LYS A 131 23.02 4.09 -6.26
N LEU A 132 23.16 2.95 -5.60
CA LEU A 132 24.11 2.71 -4.51
C LEU A 132 25.20 1.71 -4.89
N LEU A 133 24.82 0.63 -5.57
CA LEU A 133 25.64 -0.57 -5.71
C LEU A 133 26.71 -0.47 -6.79
N GLY A 134 26.52 0.38 -7.81
CA GLY A 134 27.40 0.42 -8.99
C GLY A 134 27.47 -0.92 -9.75
N MET A 135 26.56 -1.85 -9.46
CA MET A 135 26.42 -3.18 -10.06
C MET A 135 24.92 -3.52 -10.16
N ASP A 136 24.59 -4.62 -10.85
CA ASP A 136 23.21 -5.06 -11.04
C ASP A 136 22.49 -5.35 -9.70
N PRO A 137 21.46 -4.56 -9.33
CA PRO A 137 20.74 -4.76 -8.07
C PRO A 137 19.99 -6.08 -8.00
N ARG A 138 19.55 -6.65 -9.13
CA ARG A 138 18.82 -7.93 -9.14
C ARG A 138 19.70 -9.06 -8.69
N SER A 139 20.91 -9.14 -9.22
CA SER A 139 21.92 -10.11 -8.79
C SER A 139 22.27 -9.95 -7.32
N TYR A 140 22.37 -8.71 -6.84
CA TYR A 140 22.62 -8.44 -5.42
C TYR A 140 21.46 -8.88 -4.51
N ILE A 141 20.20 -8.54 -4.85
CA ILE A 141 19.00 -9.02 -4.13
C ILE A 141 19.00 -10.54 -4.03
N LYS A 142 19.24 -11.23 -5.16
CA LYS A 142 19.32 -12.70 -5.20
C LYS A 142 20.41 -13.24 -4.27
N SER A 143 21.62 -12.66 -4.29
CA SER A 143 22.71 -13.06 -3.39
C SER A 143 22.31 -12.94 -1.93
N LYS A 144 21.68 -11.82 -1.55
CA LYS A 144 21.30 -11.58 -0.16
C LYS A 144 20.17 -12.47 0.33
N ILE A 145 19.23 -12.84 -0.54
CA ILE A 145 18.21 -13.85 -0.21
C ILE A 145 18.86 -15.23 -0.04
N LEU A 146 19.82 -15.61 -0.89
CA LEU A 146 20.58 -16.86 -0.72
C LEU A 146 21.40 -16.89 0.58
N GLU A 147 21.90 -15.74 1.02
CA GLU A 147 22.54 -15.55 2.33
C GLU A 147 21.54 -15.51 3.50
N SER A 148 20.24 -15.65 3.24
CA SER A 148 19.15 -15.54 4.22
C SER A 148 19.17 -14.21 4.99
N LYS A 149 19.59 -13.12 4.34
CA LYS A 149 19.64 -11.78 4.95
C LYS A 149 18.30 -11.08 5.01
N PHE A 150 17.41 -11.41 4.08
CA PHE A 150 16.03 -10.92 4.05
C PHE A 150 15.19 -11.80 3.13
N MET A 151 13.88 -11.68 3.24
CA MET A 151 12.92 -12.50 2.48
C MET A 151 12.17 -11.69 1.44
N ALA A 152 11.97 -12.30 0.27
CA ALA A 152 11.04 -11.81 -0.74
C ALA A 152 9.80 -12.70 -0.74
N PHE A 153 8.62 -12.11 -0.74
CA PHE A 153 7.37 -12.85 -0.97
C PHE A 153 6.54 -12.23 -2.09
N HIS A 154 5.73 -13.04 -2.74
CA HIS A 154 4.72 -12.57 -3.70
C HIS A 154 3.33 -12.85 -3.15
N PRO A 155 2.40 -11.87 -3.08
CA PRO A 155 1.12 -12.06 -2.40
C PRO A 155 0.29 -13.24 -2.91
N THR A 156 0.29 -13.51 -4.22
CA THR A 156 -0.46 -14.62 -4.83
C THR A 156 0.31 -15.94 -4.94
N ARG A 157 1.65 -15.92 -4.84
CA ARG A 157 2.50 -17.09 -5.14
C ARG A 157 3.43 -17.49 -4.00
N GLY A 158 3.43 -16.74 -2.89
CA GLY A 158 4.29 -16.94 -1.73
C GLY A 158 5.75 -16.54 -1.98
N LEU A 159 6.36 -17.00 -3.07
CA LEU A 159 7.79 -16.80 -3.38
C LEU A 159 7.98 -16.01 -4.68
N THR A 160 9.20 -15.50 -4.87
CA THR A 160 9.65 -14.87 -6.11
C THR A 160 10.77 -15.70 -6.75
N GLU A 161 11.13 -15.38 -8.00
CA GLU A 161 12.30 -15.95 -8.69
C GLU A 161 13.62 -15.75 -7.92
N ALA A 162 13.66 -14.83 -6.95
CA ALA A 162 14.86 -14.60 -6.17
C ALA A 162 15.09 -15.66 -5.08
N THR A 163 14.04 -16.38 -4.67
CA THR A 163 14.12 -17.42 -3.63
C THR A 163 14.42 -18.80 -4.22
N ASN A 164 13.95 -19.09 -5.44
CA ASN A 164 14.19 -20.37 -6.09
C ASN A 164 14.17 -20.22 -7.62
N ASN A 165 15.27 -20.62 -8.27
CA ASN A 165 15.44 -20.59 -9.73
C ASN A 165 15.18 -21.97 -10.38
N SER A 166 14.75 -22.97 -9.61
CA SER A 166 14.34 -24.25 -10.18
C SER A 166 13.08 -24.06 -11.04
N ARG A 167 13.06 -24.76 -12.18
CA ARG A 167 12.14 -24.58 -13.32
C ARG A 167 10.66 -24.59 -12.90
N GLY A 168 10.10 -23.43 -12.55
CA GLY A 168 8.69 -23.27 -12.24
C GLY A 168 8.33 -21.82 -11.92
N SER A 169 7.53 -21.21 -12.80
CA SER A 169 6.68 -19.99 -12.75
C SER A 169 6.59 -19.14 -11.46
N HIS A 170 7.68 -18.83 -10.77
CA HIS A 170 7.65 -17.83 -9.71
C HIS A 170 7.59 -16.42 -10.34
N PRO A 171 6.86 -15.48 -9.72
CA PRO A 171 6.83 -14.11 -10.20
C PRO A 171 8.20 -13.43 -10.19
N PRO A 172 8.45 -12.51 -11.14
CA PRO A 172 9.67 -11.71 -11.17
C PRO A 172 9.91 -10.99 -9.85
N VAL A 173 11.19 -10.78 -9.52
CA VAL A 173 11.60 -10.11 -8.28
C VAL A 173 10.98 -8.72 -8.14
N GLU A 174 10.74 -8.01 -9.24
CA GLU A 174 10.13 -6.68 -9.32
C GLU A 174 8.74 -6.62 -8.70
N THR A 175 8.02 -7.74 -8.73
CA THR A 175 6.64 -7.88 -8.24
C THR A 175 6.57 -8.38 -6.80
N GLY A 176 7.71 -8.79 -6.25
CA GLY A 176 7.82 -9.19 -4.85
C GLY A 176 7.74 -8.01 -3.89
N LEU A 177 7.43 -8.32 -2.64
CA LEU A 177 7.45 -7.39 -1.53
C LEU A 177 8.57 -7.77 -0.56
N PHE A 178 9.17 -6.74 0.03
CA PHE A 178 10.33 -6.83 0.91
C PHE A 178 10.09 -5.99 2.16
N ALA A 179 10.43 -6.53 3.34
CA ALA A 179 10.33 -5.76 4.57
C ALA A 179 11.32 -4.60 4.53
N LEU A 180 10.83 -3.37 4.66
CA LEU A 180 11.64 -2.16 4.57
C LEU A 180 12.69 -2.13 5.68
N LYS A 181 12.37 -2.66 6.87
CA LYS A 181 13.31 -2.76 7.99
C LYS A 181 14.56 -3.56 7.61
N GLU A 182 14.39 -4.74 7.02
CA GLU A 182 15.50 -5.61 6.62
C GLU A 182 16.36 -4.94 5.52
N VAL A 183 15.71 -4.27 4.56
CA VAL A 183 16.39 -3.48 3.53
C VAL A 183 17.27 -2.40 4.17
N LEU A 184 16.74 -1.64 5.12
CA LEU A 184 17.48 -0.58 5.81
C LEU A 184 18.64 -1.13 6.66
N GLU A 185 18.47 -2.32 7.25
CA GLU A 185 19.55 -2.99 8.00
C GLU A 185 20.70 -3.40 7.08
N ILE A 186 20.41 -3.92 5.89
CA ILE A 186 21.43 -4.24 4.87
C ILE A 186 22.13 -2.98 4.40
N GLU A 187 21.37 -1.93 4.07
CA GLU A 187 21.94 -0.65 3.64
C GLU A 187 22.90 -0.08 4.68
N LYS A 188 22.49 -0.07 5.95
CA LYS A 188 23.32 0.40 7.06
C LYS A 188 24.59 -0.45 7.22
N ALA A 189 24.47 -1.78 7.11
CA ALA A 189 25.57 -2.70 7.35
C ALA A 189 26.59 -2.73 6.20
N GLU A 190 26.12 -2.66 4.94
CA GLU A 190 26.95 -2.92 3.76
C GLU A 190 27.24 -1.66 2.94
N PHE A 191 26.36 -0.65 2.95
CA PHE A 191 26.56 0.61 2.21
C PHE A 191 26.98 1.76 3.13
N GLY A 192 26.92 1.55 4.45
CA GLY A 192 27.21 2.55 5.48
C GLY A 192 26.10 3.59 5.64
N ASN A 193 26.35 4.65 6.41
CA ASN A 193 25.43 5.80 6.56
C ASN A 193 25.42 6.69 5.30
N ALA A 194 25.60 6.12 4.11
CA ALA A 194 25.28 6.83 2.89
C ALA A 194 23.78 7.10 2.95
N GLU A 195 23.40 8.27 3.47
CA GLU A 195 22.03 8.73 3.43
C GLU A 195 21.59 8.62 1.98
N ILE A 196 20.71 7.64 1.72
CA ILE A 196 19.81 7.75 0.59
C ILE A 196 18.90 8.89 1.00
N THR A 197 19.41 10.11 0.81
CA THR A 197 18.59 11.31 0.67
C THR A 197 17.42 10.87 -0.17
N SER A 198 16.23 10.97 0.41
CA SER A 198 14.95 10.57 -0.12
C SER A 198 14.64 11.37 -1.40
N THR A 199 15.44 11.18 -2.43
CA THR A 199 15.18 11.57 -3.80
C THR A 199 14.34 10.47 -4.44
N ASN A 200 13.30 10.04 -3.71
CA ASN A 200 12.11 9.55 -4.37
C ASN A 200 11.38 10.78 -4.86
N HIS A 201 11.84 11.18 -6.05
CA HIS A 201 11.10 11.73 -7.14
C HIS A 201 12.16 12.13 -8.17
N LEU A 202 11.78 12.15 -9.44
CA LEU A 202 12.44 12.92 -10.50
C LEU A 202 12.38 14.44 -10.20
N ASN A 203 12.77 14.88 -9.00
CA ASN A 203 12.37 16.16 -8.43
C ASN A 203 13.32 17.26 -8.83
N HIS A 204 12.83 18.07 -9.78
CA HIS A 204 12.90 19.52 -9.74
C HIS A 204 13.59 20.06 -8.48
N ASP A 205 14.84 20.45 -8.63
CA ASP A 205 15.55 21.17 -7.60
C ASP A 205 15.11 22.63 -7.68
N LEU A 206 14.30 23.08 -6.71
CA LEU A 206 13.74 24.42 -6.67
C LEU A 206 14.84 25.50 -6.70
N THR A 207 15.97 25.24 -6.06
CA THR A 207 17.10 26.19 -6.02
C THR A 207 17.78 26.27 -7.38
N LEU A 208 18.00 25.12 -8.04
CA LEU A 208 18.51 25.09 -9.42
C LEU A 208 17.51 25.71 -10.40
N GLN A 209 16.20 25.49 -10.22
CA GLN A 209 15.20 26.08 -11.10
C GLN A 209 15.11 27.60 -10.92
N GLN A 210 15.21 28.11 -9.69
CA GLN A 210 15.27 29.55 -9.41
C GLN A 210 16.49 30.16 -10.08
N ARG A 211 17.67 29.56 -9.91
CA ARG A 211 18.89 30.04 -10.57
C ARG A 211 18.79 29.97 -12.10
N ALA A 212 18.21 28.89 -12.63
CA ALA A 212 17.97 28.76 -14.06
C ALA A 212 17.00 29.85 -14.58
N ASN A 213 15.99 30.26 -13.80
CA ASN A 213 15.10 31.36 -14.17
C ASN A 213 15.81 32.70 -14.21
N GLU A 214 16.74 32.95 -13.28
CA GLU A 214 17.56 34.17 -13.26
C GLU A 214 18.46 34.25 -14.49
N ILE A 215 19.15 33.15 -14.81
CA ILE A 215 19.97 33.03 -16.02
C ILE A 215 19.11 33.29 -17.26
N ALA A 216 17.93 32.68 -17.33
CA ALA A 216 17.03 32.89 -18.45
C ALA A 216 16.56 34.35 -18.58
N ALA A 217 16.25 35.01 -17.45
CA ALA A 217 15.86 36.42 -17.44
C ALA A 217 17.02 37.34 -17.90
N GLN A 218 18.25 37.06 -17.45
CA GLN A 218 19.44 37.79 -17.89
C GLN A 218 19.68 37.63 -19.40
N LEU A 219 19.52 36.41 -19.93
CA LEU A 219 19.65 36.15 -21.36
C LEU A 219 18.59 36.89 -22.19
N ILE A 220 17.35 36.98 -21.68
CA ILE A 220 16.28 37.75 -22.33
C ILE A 220 16.62 39.24 -22.36
N ILE A 221 17.13 39.80 -21.25
CA ILE A 221 17.52 41.22 -21.17
C ILE A 221 18.68 41.53 -22.13
N HIS A 222 19.67 40.64 -22.21
CA HIS A 222 20.87 40.87 -23.02
C HIS A 222 20.67 40.61 -24.52
N ASN A 223 19.91 39.58 -24.88
CA ASN A 223 19.80 39.11 -26.28
C ASN A 223 18.41 39.36 -26.90
N GLY A 224 17.41 39.82 -26.13
CA GLY A 224 16.05 40.06 -26.59
C GLY A 224 15.26 38.80 -27.01
N GLN A 225 15.83 37.61 -26.85
CA GLN A 225 15.24 36.33 -27.25
C GLN A 225 15.12 35.36 -26.07
N LYS A 226 14.06 34.54 -26.08
CA LYS A 226 13.84 33.49 -25.07
C LYS A 226 14.88 32.37 -25.23
N PRO A 227 15.65 32.06 -24.19
CA PRO A 227 16.69 31.04 -24.28
C PRO A 227 16.10 29.63 -24.21
N THR A 228 16.76 28.68 -24.87
CA THR A 228 16.38 27.28 -24.79
C THR A 228 16.80 26.67 -23.44
N ARG A 229 16.07 25.62 -23.02
CA ARG A 229 16.38 24.89 -21.80
C ARG A 229 17.80 24.31 -21.78
N ASN A 230 18.28 23.83 -22.93
CA ASN A 230 19.65 23.34 -23.08
C ASN A 230 20.66 24.47 -22.86
N LYS A 231 20.40 25.65 -23.42
CA LYS A 231 21.33 26.77 -23.28
C LYS A 231 21.45 27.26 -21.83
N VAL A 232 20.32 27.31 -21.12
CA VAL A 232 20.32 27.65 -19.69
C VAL A 232 21.01 26.57 -18.86
N ALA A 233 20.81 25.29 -19.19
CA ALA A 233 21.46 24.20 -18.49
C ALA A 233 22.98 24.17 -18.70
N GLU A 234 23.49 24.49 -19.90
CA GLU A 234 24.93 24.61 -20.18
C GLU A 234 25.60 25.67 -19.28
N ILE A 235 24.97 26.85 -19.18
CA ILE A 235 25.51 27.96 -18.39
C ILE A 235 25.48 27.63 -16.89
N LEU A 236 24.36 27.09 -16.41
CA LEU A 236 24.23 26.69 -15.01
C LEU A 236 25.15 25.52 -14.65
N ALA A 237 25.39 24.60 -15.58
CA ALA A 237 26.33 23.49 -15.40
C ALA A 237 27.78 23.99 -15.29
N ALA A 238 28.17 24.96 -16.11
CA ALA A 238 29.47 25.60 -16.02
C ALA A 238 29.67 26.36 -14.70
N GLU A 239 28.64 27.07 -14.22
CA GLU A 239 28.68 27.75 -12.91
C GLU A 239 28.88 26.79 -11.74
N LEU A 240 28.30 25.59 -11.83
CA LEU A 240 28.29 24.60 -10.75
C LEU A 240 29.39 23.54 -10.86
N GLY A 241 30.22 23.58 -11.91
CA GLY A 241 31.21 22.53 -12.19
C GLY A 241 30.58 21.15 -12.42
N LYS A 242 29.40 21.10 -13.06
CA LYS A 242 28.63 19.86 -13.31
C LYS A 242 28.49 19.59 -14.81
N ALA A 243 28.08 18.37 -15.15
CA ALA A 243 27.71 18.03 -16.52
C ALA A 243 26.33 18.63 -16.88
N PRO A 244 26.14 19.20 -18.09
CA PRO A 244 24.86 19.78 -18.54
C PRO A 244 23.68 18.83 -18.45
N GLU A 245 23.89 17.54 -18.71
CA GLU A 245 22.87 16.49 -18.64
C GLU A 245 22.35 16.30 -17.21
N THR A 246 23.21 16.52 -16.22
CA THR A 246 22.85 16.46 -14.80
C THR A 246 21.93 17.61 -14.42
N VAL A 247 22.21 18.81 -14.94
CA VAL A 247 21.38 20.00 -14.71
C VAL A 247 20.05 19.90 -15.46
N LEU A 248 20.08 19.42 -16.71
CA LEU A 248 18.89 19.21 -17.53
C LEU A 248 17.87 18.31 -16.86
N ARG A 249 18.32 17.22 -16.23
CA ARG A 249 17.45 16.29 -15.49
C ARG A 249 16.79 16.94 -14.26
N ARG A 250 17.32 18.06 -13.75
CA ARG A 250 16.91 18.71 -12.50
C ARG A 250 16.11 20.00 -12.67
N ILE A 251 16.14 20.62 -13.85
CA ILE A 251 15.29 21.79 -14.20
C ILE A 251 14.12 21.33 -15.09
N ARG A 252 12.92 21.86 -14.86
CA ARG A 252 11.70 21.47 -15.60
C ARG A 252 11.19 22.53 -16.58
N LYS A 253 11.43 23.82 -16.29
CA LYS A 253 10.85 24.92 -17.10
C LYS A 253 11.51 25.02 -18.48
N GLN A 254 10.66 25.29 -19.48
CA GLN A 254 11.06 25.82 -20.78
C GLN A 254 10.60 27.29 -20.83
N TRP A 255 11.40 28.17 -21.44
CA TRP A 255 11.15 29.63 -21.47
C TRP A 255 10.55 30.10 -22.79
#